data_AF-A0A0D1CFM1-F1
#
_entry.id   AF-A0A0D1CFM1-F1
#
_cell.length_a   1.000
_cell.length_b   1.000
_cell.length_c   1.000
_cell.angle_alpha   90.00
_cell.angle_beta   90.00
_cell.angle_gamma   90.00
#
_symmetry.space_group_name_H-M   'P 1'
#
loop_
_entity.id
_entity.type
_entity.pdbx_description
1 polymer ?
#
loop_
_entity_poly.entity_id
_entity_poly.type
_entity_poly.pdbx_seq_one_letter_code
_entity_poly.pdbx_strand_id
1 'polypeptide(L)'
;MSLLINLANPRLDPPLLSAGFAIGACTLFTFSYVASLYVSPAGRVMGTTDASGKTVDRDHPVVIRARIKTASLATALTVVATGVVLWVKRIIPRSGWLLDTLNAARLLGLPLPVPSVLSSSMIPLDPPLANYLAKLTVHVGAPLLLTAMLFLGPLYVAFLDQQLPLQRYFCYRRDVVDKFTSLTGIRNYLVGPLTEELVFRCTILTPLLFSGVSRTKLILLTPAFFAIAHAHHAYNVWLQGGRTKHAALTGLLTATLQLCYTGVFGWYANFLFLRSASVVAPFGAHVWCNLMGLPDPVGAEQRHAKSKWLIWSVHAIGIVLFAKCLFPLTSSAVFGGSLYW
;
A
#
# COMPACT_ATOMS: atom_id res chain seq x y z
N MET A 1 -1.44 18.81 -16.38
CA MET A 1 -1.64 17.49 -17.05
C MET A 1 -1.17 16.39 -16.10
N SER A 2 -2.04 15.42 -15.77
CA SER A 2 -1.70 14.24 -14.95
C SER A 2 -0.51 13.47 -15.54
N LEU A 3 0.17 12.65 -14.71
CA LEU A 3 1.16 11.69 -15.20
C LEU A 3 0.56 10.65 -16.16
N LEU A 4 -0.77 10.51 -16.18
CA LEU A 4 -1.42 9.29 -16.65
C LEU A 4 -2.49 9.49 -17.72
N ILE A 5 -2.80 10.70 -18.19
CA ILE A 5 -4.03 10.91 -18.97
C ILE A 5 -3.76 11.65 -20.29
N ASN A 6 -3.47 10.85 -21.31
CA ASN A 6 -3.99 11.04 -22.68
C ASN A 6 -4.93 9.88 -23.09
N LEU A 7 -5.25 8.94 -22.17
CA LEU A 7 -6.40 8.04 -22.36
C LEU A 7 -7.66 8.89 -22.18
N ALA A 8 -8.52 8.97 -23.19
CA ALA A 8 -9.86 9.50 -23.00
C ALA A 8 -10.49 8.79 -21.79
N ASN A 9 -11.02 9.55 -20.82
CA ASN A 9 -11.62 8.95 -19.63
C ASN A 9 -12.72 7.97 -20.09
N PRO A 10 -12.59 6.65 -19.86
CA PRO A 10 -13.63 5.71 -20.24
C PRO A 10 -14.95 6.12 -19.60
N ARG A 11 -16.04 6.00 -20.36
CA ARG A 11 -17.39 6.25 -19.84
C ARG A 11 -17.66 5.26 -18.72
N LEU A 12 -17.93 5.77 -17.52
CA LEU A 12 -18.28 4.94 -16.36
C LEU A 12 -19.75 4.54 -16.36
N ASP A 13 -20.58 5.26 -17.12
CA ASP A 13 -22.01 5.00 -17.28
C ASP A 13 -22.36 4.73 -18.76
N PRO A 14 -23.12 3.66 -19.06
CA PRO A 14 -23.53 2.59 -18.13
C PRO A 14 -22.32 1.72 -17.68
N PRO A 15 -22.45 0.94 -16.57
CA PRO A 15 -21.38 0.07 -16.09
C PRO A 15 -20.87 -0.91 -17.16
N LEU A 16 -19.54 -0.98 -17.32
CA LEU A 16 -18.87 -1.85 -18.30
C LEU A 16 -18.64 -3.27 -17.78
N LEU A 17 -18.67 -3.46 -16.45
CA LEU A 17 -18.60 -4.74 -15.78
C LEU A 17 -19.87 -4.98 -14.95
N SER A 18 -20.28 -6.25 -14.79
CA SER A 18 -21.34 -6.56 -13.84
C SER A 18 -20.80 -6.52 -12.41
N ALA A 19 -21.61 -6.02 -11.47
CA ALA A 19 -21.22 -5.95 -10.05
C ALA A 19 -20.89 -7.33 -9.48
N GLY A 20 -21.65 -8.37 -9.84
CA GLY A 20 -21.40 -9.75 -9.41
C GLY A 20 -20.05 -10.28 -9.89
N PHE A 21 -19.69 -10.02 -11.15
CA PHE A 21 -18.37 -10.39 -11.68
C PHE A 21 -17.24 -9.65 -10.96
N ALA A 22 -17.37 -8.34 -10.78
CA ALA A 22 -16.34 -7.53 -10.13
C ALA A 22 -16.13 -7.96 -8.67
N ILE A 23 -17.20 -8.15 -7.89
CA ILE A 23 -17.13 -8.63 -6.50
C ILE A 23 -16.52 -10.04 -6.43
N GLY A 24 -16.96 -10.95 -7.31
CA GLY A 24 -16.43 -12.31 -7.40
C GLY A 24 -14.93 -12.33 -7.70
N ALA A 25 -14.47 -11.53 -8.68
CA ALA A 25 -13.06 -11.39 -9.02
C ALA A 25 -12.24 -10.81 -7.85
N CYS A 26 -12.72 -9.74 -7.20
CA CYS A 26 -12.04 -9.14 -6.05
C CYS A 26 -11.91 -10.11 -4.88
N THR A 27 -12.96 -10.90 -4.64
CA THR A 27 -12.98 -11.95 -3.61
C THR A 27 -11.94 -13.02 -3.93
N LEU A 28 -11.93 -13.52 -5.16
CA LEU A 28 -10.95 -14.50 -5.63
C LEU A 28 -9.52 -13.96 -5.49
N PHE A 29 -9.23 -12.74 -5.95
CA PHE A 29 -7.90 -12.13 -5.86
C PHE A 29 -7.43 -11.96 -4.42
N THR A 30 -8.31 -11.55 -3.52
CA THR A 30 -8.01 -11.42 -2.09
C THR A 30 -7.62 -12.78 -1.49
N PHE A 31 -8.43 -13.81 -1.72
CA PHE A 31 -8.14 -15.15 -1.21
C PHE A 31 -6.90 -15.77 -1.87
N SER A 32 -6.71 -15.60 -3.18
CA SER A 32 -5.51 -16.09 -3.89
C SER A 32 -4.24 -15.44 -3.34
N TYR A 33 -4.26 -14.13 -3.05
CA TYR A 33 -3.13 -13.44 -2.45
C TYR A 33 -2.80 -14.01 -1.07
N VAL A 34 -3.79 -14.13 -0.17
CA VAL A 34 -3.57 -14.68 1.18
C VAL A 34 -3.13 -16.14 1.12
N ALA A 35 -3.80 -16.97 0.30
CA ALA A 35 -3.45 -18.37 0.13
C ALA A 35 -2.02 -18.56 -0.37
N SER A 36 -1.53 -17.67 -1.25
CA SER A 36 -0.17 -17.74 -1.80
C SER A 36 0.91 -17.73 -0.71
N LEU A 37 0.66 -17.08 0.44
CA LEU A 37 1.59 -17.05 1.58
C LEU A 37 1.81 -18.43 2.21
N TYR A 38 0.89 -19.36 1.97
CA TYR A 38 0.86 -20.70 2.55
C TYR A 38 1.03 -21.83 1.53
N VAL A 39 1.12 -21.51 0.23
CA VAL A 39 1.30 -22.53 -0.82
C VAL A 39 2.62 -23.28 -0.64
N SER A 40 3.72 -22.57 -0.39
CA SER A 40 5.02 -23.20 -0.16
C SER A 40 5.06 -23.86 1.23
N PRO A 41 5.55 -25.11 1.37
CA PRO A 41 5.79 -25.73 2.67
C PRO A 41 6.68 -24.88 3.57
N ALA A 42 7.69 -24.23 2.99
CA ALA A 42 8.57 -23.28 3.67
C ALA A 42 7.86 -22.02 4.17
N GLY A 43 6.69 -21.66 3.62
CA GLY A 43 5.89 -20.52 4.07
C GLY A 43 4.96 -20.84 5.25
N ARG A 44 4.72 -22.13 5.53
CA ARG A 44 3.87 -22.62 6.61
C ARG A 44 4.71 -22.67 7.89
N VAL A 45 4.51 -21.68 8.77
CA VAL A 45 5.16 -21.61 10.08
C VAL A 45 4.61 -22.74 10.95
N MET A 46 5.19 -23.94 10.84
CA MET A 46 4.70 -25.17 11.50
C MET A 46 5.54 -25.58 12.71
N GLY A 47 6.31 -24.66 13.30
CA GLY A 47 7.13 -24.96 14.48
C GLY A 47 8.26 -25.95 14.20
N THR A 48 8.64 -26.13 12.94
CA THR A 48 9.77 -26.97 12.55
C THR A 48 11.08 -26.27 12.92
N THR A 49 12.08 -27.03 13.36
CA THR A 49 13.44 -26.54 13.56
C THR A 49 14.23 -26.65 12.26
N ASP A 50 15.09 -25.65 12.00
CA ASP A 50 16.03 -25.71 10.88
C ASP A 50 17.20 -26.67 11.18
N ALA A 51 18.07 -26.89 10.19
CA ALA A 51 19.25 -27.75 10.34
C ALA A 51 20.25 -27.26 11.41
N SER A 52 20.10 -26.01 11.89
CA SER A 52 20.89 -25.43 12.98
C SER A 52 20.17 -25.46 14.34
N GLY A 53 19.01 -26.10 14.43
CA GLY A 53 18.21 -26.20 15.65
C GLY A 53 17.39 -24.95 15.99
N LYS A 54 17.35 -23.93 15.13
CA LYS A 54 16.56 -22.72 15.35
C LYS A 54 15.12 -22.94 14.93
N THR A 55 14.17 -22.45 15.72
CA THR A 55 12.74 -22.50 15.39
C THR A 55 12.46 -21.66 14.15
N VAL A 56 11.82 -22.28 13.14
CA VAL A 56 11.40 -21.59 11.93
C VAL A 56 10.16 -20.76 12.24
N ASP A 57 10.38 -19.48 12.56
CA ASP A 57 9.34 -18.48 12.76
C ASP A 57 9.03 -17.69 11.49
N ARG A 58 8.12 -16.71 11.58
CA ARG A 58 7.72 -15.85 10.45
C ARG A 58 8.89 -15.03 9.89
N ASP A 59 9.84 -14.67 10.74
CA ASP A 59 10.97 -13.80 10.42
C ASP A 59 12.22 -14.60 9.99
N HIS A 60 12.10 -15.92 9.94
CA HIS A 60 13.13 -16.81 9.41
C HIS A 60 13.38 -16.55 7.90
N PRO A 61 14.66 -16.46 7.45
CA PRO A 61 14.99 -16.07 6.07
C PRO A 61 14.35 -16.94 4.99
N VAL A 62 14.24 -18.24 5.23
CA VAL A 62 13.62 -19.20 4.30
C VAL A 62 12.12 -18.88 4.11
N VAL A 63 11.42 -18.56 5.20
CA VAL A 63 9.99 -18.21 5.19
C VAL A 63 9.79 -16.89 4.46
N ILE A 64 10.62 -15.89 4.76
CA ILE A 64 10.53 -14.57 4.10
C ILE A 64 10.73 -14.70 2.58
N ARG A 65 11.79 -15.40 2.14
CA ARG A 65 12.06 -15.60 0.70
C ARG A 65 10.92 -16.34 0.00
N ALA A 66 10.41 -17.40 0.64
CA ALA A 66 9.29 -18.16 0.09
C ALA A 66 8.04 -17.29 -0.08
N ARG A 67 7.67 -16.53 0.96
CA ARG A 67 6.49 -15.64 0.94
C ARG A 67 6.66 -14.47 -0.04
N ILE A 68 7.84 -13.85 -0.11
CA ILE A 68 8.15 -12.81 -1.10
C ILE A 68 7.91 -13.35 -2.51
N LYS A 69 8.41 -14.56 -2.82
CA LYS A 69 8.27 -15.17 -4.14
C LYS A 69 6.81 -15.47 -4.47
N THR A 70 6.09 -16.14 -3.58
CA THR A 70 4.71 -16.56 -3.84
C THR A 70 3.73 -15.39 -3.87
N ALA A 71 3.87 -14.42 -2.96
CA ALA A 71 3.04 -13.22 -2.95
C ALA A 71 3.28 -12.33 -4.18
N SER A 72 4.54 -12.14 -4.58
CA SER A 72 4.88 -11.39 -5.80
C SER A 72 4.31 -12.06 -7.05
N LEU A 73 4.41 -13.39 -7.15
CA LEU A 73 3.84 -14.13 -8.28
C LEU A 73 2.32 -14.03 -8.31
N ALA A 74 1.65 -14.23 -7.17
CA ALA A 74 0.19 -14.08 -7.08
C ALA A 74 -0.26 -12.67 -7.48
N THR A 75 0.46 -11.64 -7.02
CA THR A 75 0.20 -10.24 -7.36
C THR A 75 0.38 -9.97 -8.85
N ALA A 76 1.47 -10.47 -9.46
CA ALA A 76 1.69 -10.32 -10.88
C ALA A 76 0.55 -10.96 -11.70
N LEU A 77 0.10 -12.15 -11.28
CA LEU A 77 -1.03 -12.83 -11.92
C LEU A 77 -2.34 -12.06 -11.79
N THR A 78 -2.66 -11.49 -10.63
CA THR A 78 -3.90 -10.69 -10.46
C THR A 78 -3.85 -9.38 -11.26
N VAL A 79 -2.69 -8.71 -11.32
CA VAL A 79 -2.49 -7.51 -12.14
C VAL A 79 -2.68 -7.82 -13.63
N VAL A 80 -2.04 -8.89 -14.12
CA VAL A 80 -2.19 -9.33 -15.52
C VAL A 80 -3.63 -9.74 -15.81
N ALA A 81 -4.26 -10.56 -14.94
CA ALA A 81 -5.64 -10.97 -15.11
C ALA A 81 -6.59 -9.78 -15.18
N THR A 82 -6.40 -8.79 -14.31
CA THR A 82 -7.21 -7.56 -14.34
C THR A 82 -6.98 -6.78 -15.65
N GLY A 83 -5.73 -6.61 -16.08
CA GLY A 83 -5.41 -5.97 -17.36
C GLY A 83 -6.06 -6.66 -18.55
N VAL A 84 -6.03 -8.01 -18.59
CA VAL A 84 -6.69 -8.81 -19.62
C VAL A 84 -8.20 -8.62 -19.61
N VAL A 85 -8.83 -8.60 -18.43
CA VAL A 85 -10.27 -8.33 -18.30
C VAL A 85 -10.63 -6.96 -18.88
N LEU A 86 -9.88 -5.91 -18.53
CA LEU A 86 -10.11 -4.55 -19.03
C LEU A 86 -9.93 -4.47 -20.56
N TRP A 87 -8.94 -5.18 -21.10
CA TRP A 87 -8.68 -5.27 -22.53
C TRP A 87 -9.78 -6.02 -23.29
N VAL A 88 -10.20 -7.20 -22.80
CA VAL A 88 -11.27 -8.01 -23.41
C VAL A 88 -12.60 -7.24 -23.42
N LYS A 89 -12.88 -6.50 -22.35
CA LYS A 89 -14.11 -5.68 -22.22
C LYS A 89 -14.05 -4.37 -23.00
N ARG A 90 -13.00 -4.15 -23.80
CA ARG A 90 -12.80 -2.95 -24.65
C ARG A 90 -12.90 -1.63 -23.88
N ILE A 91 -12.51 -1.65 -22.60
CA ILE A 91 -12.38 -0.44 -21.78
C ILE A 91 -11.19 0.40 -22.28
N ILE A 92 -10.18 -0.29 -22.81
CA ILE A 92 -8.98 0.31 -23.40
C ILE A 92 -9.15 0.37 -24.93
N PRO A 93 -8.88 1.52 -25.57
CA PRO A 93 -8.89 1.64 -27.03
C PRO A 93 -7.84 0.74 -27.68
N ARG A 94 -8.22 -0.04 -28.70
CA ARG A 94 -7.30 -0.90 -29.44
C ARG A 94 -6.36 -0.07 -30.29
N SER A 95 -5.07 -0.12 -29.95
CA SER A 95 -3.98 0.61 -30.60
C SER A 95 -2.78 -0.27 -30.90
N GLY A 96 -2.89 -1.59 -30.66
CA GLY A 96 -1.82 -2.58 -30.81
C GLY A 96 -1.33 -3.09 -29.45
N TRP A 97 -0.84 -4.33 -29.41
CA TRP A 97 -0.60 -5.06 -28.15
C TRP A 97 0.29 -4.30 -27.14
N LEU A 98 1.33 -3.60 -27.61
CA LEU A 98 2.24 -2.83 -26.75
C LEU A 98 1.52 -1.64 -26.10
N LEU A 99 0.85 -0.81 -26.90
CA LEU A 99 0.12 0.35 -26.41
C LEU A 99 -1.09 -0.05 -25.56
N ASP A 100 -1.79 -1.11 -25.94
CA ASP A 100 -2.90 -1.69 -25.17
C ASP A 100 -2.43 -2.12 -23.78
N THR A 101 -1.27 -2.79 -23.70
CA THR A 101 -0.66 -3.23 -22.44
C THR A 101 -0.24 -2.06 -21.57
N LEU A 102 0.41 -1.05 -22.15
CA LEU A 102 0.79 0.18 -21.43
C LEU A 102 -0.44 0.94 -20.94
N ASN A 103 -1.47 1.05 -21.77
CA ASN A 103 -2.73 1.69 -21.41
C ASN A 103 -3.44 0.91 -20.28
N ALA A 104 -3.41 -0.43 -20.29
CA ALA A 104 -3.94 -1.26 -19.20
C ALA A 104 -3.19 -1.00 -17.89
N ALA A 105 -1.86 -1.01 -17.94
CA ALA A 105 -1.00 -0.75 -16.79
C ALA A 105 -1.25 0.64 -16.20
N ARG A 106 -1.33 1.69 -17.04
CA ARG A 106 -1.66 3.05 -16.59
C ARG A 106 -3.07 3.14 -16.04
N LEU A 107 -4.04 2.46 -16.64
CA LEU A 107 -5.41 2.42 -16.14
C LEU A 107 -5.46 1.80 -14.75
N LEU A 108 -4.68 0.74 -14.50
CA LEU A 108 -4.48 0.14 -13.18
C LEU A 108 -3.69 1.03 -12.20
N GLY A 109 -3.27 2.23 -12.60
CA GLY A 109 -2.55 3.19 -11.77
C GLY A 109 -1.04 2.95 -11.66
N LEU A 110 -0.45 2.19 -12.59
CA LEU A 110 1.00 2.09 -12.70
C LEU A 110 1.55 3.40 -13.31
N PRO A 111 2.56 4.04 -12.69
CA PRO A 111 3.17 5.27 -13.17
C PRO A 111 4.04 4.96 -14.40
N LEU A 112 3.45 4.88 -15.60
CA LEU A 112 4.17 4.63 -16.83
C LEU A 112 4.01 5.80 -17.79
N PRO A 113 5.11 6.29 -18.41
CA PRO A 113 5.01 7.34 -19.42
C PRO A 113 4.41 6.80 -20.72
N VAL A 114 3.93 7.69 -21.60
CA VAL A 114 3.40 7.31 -22.91
C VAL A 114 4.50 7.41 -23.96
N PRO A 115 4.79 6.35 -24.73
CA PRO A 115 5.66 6.48 -25.89
C PRO A 115 5.05 7.45 -26.91
N SER A 116 5.76 8.51 -27.27
CA SER A 116 5.30 9.52 -28.23
C SER A 116 6.47 10.12 -29.01
N VAL A 117 6.53 9.80 -30.30
CA VAL A 117 7.56 10.32 -31.23
C VAL A 117 7.39 11.81 -31.53
N LEU A 118 6.24 12.39 -31.18
CA LEU A 118 5.89 13.78 -31.46
C LEU A 118 6.39 14.76 -30.40
N SER A 119 6.86 14.26 -29.24
CA SER A 119 7.07 15.06 -28.03
C SER A 119 8.54 15.32 -27.68
N SER A 120 9.48 14.51 -28.18
CA SER A 120 10.92 14.66 -27.88
C SER A 120 11.78 13.90 -28.90
N SER A 121 12.90 14.50 -29.29
CA SER A 121 13.84 13.98 -30.28
C SER A 121 14.87 12.98 -29.73
N MET A 122 15.06 12.90 -28.40
CA MET A 122 16.04 11.99 -27.77
C MET A 122 15.38 10.76 -27.14
N ILE A 123 14.31 10.96 -26.36
CA ILE A 123 13.51 9.87 -25.77
C ILE A 123 12.04 10.18 -26.04
N PRO A 124 11.36 9.44 -26.92
CA PRO A 124 10.00 9.76 -27.35
C PRO A 124 8.99 9.44 -26.24
N LEU A 125 8.86 10.32 -25.24
CA LEU A 125 7.95 10.18 -24.10
C LEU A 125 7.08 11.43 -23.95
N ASP A 126 5.80 11.20 -23.72
CA ASP A 126 4.84 12.22 -23.33
C ASP A 126 4.31 11.93 -21.91
N PRO A 127 4.52 12.86 -20.94
CA PRO A 127 5.32 14.08 -21.06
C PRO A 127 6.83 13.79 -21.15
N PRO A 128 7.67 14.77 -21.55
CA PRO A 128 9.12 14.62 -21.56
C PRO A 128 9.66 14.13 -20.20
N LEU A 129 10.76 13.37 -20.21
CA LEU A 129 11.29 12.67 -19.03
C LEU A 129 11.43 13.58 -17.79
N ALA A 130 11.94 14.80 -17.94
CA ALA A 130 12.08 15.74 -16.83
C ALA A 130 10.72 16.09 -16.18
N ASN A 131 9.71 16.35 -17.00
CA ASN A 131 8.36 16.66 -16.54
C ASN A 131 7.69 15.42 -15.92
N TYR A 132 7.94 14.24 -16.48
CA TYR A 132 7.50 12.97 -15.91
C TYR A 132 8.09 12.78 -14.50
N LEU A 133 9.42 12.91 -14.35
CA LEU A 133 10.10 12.77 -13.07
C LEU A 133 9.61 13.79 -12.05
N ALA A 134 9.46 15.06 -12.45
CA ALA A 134 8.96 16.12 -11.57
C ALA A 134 7.55 15.79 -11.03
N LYS A 135 6.63 15.33 -11.89
CA LYS A 135 5.30 14.93 -11.43
C LYS A 135 5.36 13.67 -10.56
N LEU A 136 6.24 12.72 -10.85
CA LEU A 136 6.41 11.51 -10.03
C LEU A 136 6.89 11.89 -8.62
N THR A 137 7.82 12.85 -8.51
CA THR A 137 8.25 13.41 -7.24
C THR A 137 7.08 14.02 -6.46
N VAL A 138 6.13 14.70 -7.12
CA VAL A 138 4.91 15.22 -6.46
C VAL A 138 3.98 14.09 -6.01
N HIS A 139 3.78 13.07 -6.85
CA HIS A 139 2.96 11.89 -6.54
C HIS A 139 3.51 11.05 -5.37
N VAL A 140 4.82 11.12 -5.11
CA VAL A 140 5.46 10.55 -3.93
C VAL A 140 5.43 11.53 -2.76
N GLY A 141 5.84 12.77 -2.98
CA GLY A 141 6.11 13.77 -1.94
C GLY A 141 4.86 14.28 -1.25
N ALA A 142 3.78 14.56 -1.98
CA ALA A 142 2.54 15.06 -1.38
C ALA A 142 1.88 14.06 -0.40
N PRO A 143 1.67 12.77 -0.75
CA PRO A 143 1.14 11.80 0.19
C PRO A 143 2.12 11.49 1.33
N LEU A 144 3.43 11.48 1.08
CA LEU A 144 4.42 11.35 2.16
C LEU A 144 4.36 12.51 3.15
N LEU A 145 4.29 13.75 2.67
CA LEU A 145 4.17 14.94 3.52
C LEU A 145 2.88 14.89 4.34
N LEU A 146 1.75 14.57 3.70
CA LEU A 146 0.47 14.43 4.36
C LEU A 146 0.52 13.34 5.44
N THR A 147 1.10 12.18 5.13
CA THR A 147 1.26 11.09 6.10
C THR A 147 2.24 11.49 7.22
N ALA A 148 3.33 12.19 6.92
CA ALA A 148 4.26 12.71 7.91
C ALA A 148 3.60 13.71 8.87
N MET A 149 2.67 14.54 8.39
CA MET A 149 1.85 15.41 9.25
C MET A 149 1.01 14.59 10.23
N LEU A 150 0.35 13.52 9.78
CA LEU A 150 -0.40 12.62 10.67
C LEU A 150 0.52 11.99 11.73
N PHE A 151 1.76 11.69 11.36
CA PHE A 151 2.78 11.09 12.22
C PHE A 151 3.69 12.11 12.93
N LEU A 152 3.25 13.38 13.03
CA LEU A 152 4.04 14.43 13.69
C LEU A 152 4.34 14.09 15.16
N GLY A 153 3.40 13.47 15.87
CA GLY A 153 3.58 12.97 17.23
C GLY A 153 4.73 11.97 17.35
N PRO A 154 4.69 10.82 16.64
CA PRO A 154 5.80 9.86 16.58
C PRO A 154 7.14 10.48 16.15
N LEU A 155 7.15 11.41 15.20
CA LEU A 155 8.37 12.13 14.81
C LEU A 155 8.94 12.97 15.96
N TYR A 156 8.09 13.64 16.73
CA TYR A 156 8.51 14.39 17.92
C TYR A 156 9.03 13.46 19.02
N VAL A 157 8.42 12.29 19.20
CA VAL A 157 8.94 11.27 20.13
C VAL A 157 10.31 10.77 19.68
N ALA A 158 10.49 10.47 18.38
CA ALA A 158 11.79 10.10 17.83
C ALA A 158 12.84 11.20 17.99
N PHE A 159 12.44 12.47 17.93
CA PHE A 159 13.30 13.61 18.24
C PHE A 159 13.74 13.62 19.71
N LEU A 160 12.82 13.41 20.66
CA LEU A 160 13.14 13.30 22.08
C LEU A 160 14.06 12.10 22.37
N ASP A 161 13.85 11.00 21.64
CA ASP A 161 14.69 9.80 21.68
C ASP A 161 16.06 9.98 21.00
N GLN A 162 16.32 11.13 20.38
CA GLN A 162 17.56 11.44 19.67
C GLN A 162 17.84 10.47 18.50
N GLN A 163 16.78 10.00 17.82
CA GLN A 163 16.84 9.00 16.73
C GLN A 163 16.63 9.59 15.33
N LEU A 164 16.28 10.87 15.21
CA LEU A 164 16.15 11.53 13.89
C LEU A 164 17.53 11.73 13.24
N PRO A 165 17.58 11.91 11.90
CA PRO A 165 18.82 12.21 11.21
C PRO A 165 19.60 13.34 11.88
N LEU A 166 20.91 13.16 11.98
CA LEU A 166 21.85 14.09 12.64
C LEU A 166 21.78 14.16 14.17
N GLN A 167 20.95 13.34 14.83
CA GLN A 167 20.93 13.23 16.29
C GLN A 167 21.86 12.13 16.82
N ARG A 168 22.11 12.17 18.13
CA ARG A 168 23.14 11.34 18.81
C ARG A 168 23.02 9.85 18.54
N TYR A 169 21.81 9.31 18.48
CA TYR A 169 21.59 7.86 18.31
C TYR A 169 21.24 7.47 16.88
N PHE A 170 21.26 8.41 15.92
CA PHE A 170 21.05 8.08 14.52
C PHE A 170 22.30 7.43 13.91
N CYS A 171 22.09 6.31 13.23
CA CYS A 171 23.12 5.59 12.50
C CYS A 171 22.62 5.33 11.08
N TYR A 172 23.23 5.96 10.07
CA TYR A 172 22.80 5.82 8.67
C TYR A 172 22.75 4.36 8.20
N ARG A 173 23.73 3.54 8.62
CA ARG A 173 23.73 2.12 8.28
C ARG A 173 22.52 1.40 8.87
N ARG A 174 22.29 1.50 10.17
CA ARG A 174 21.18 0.81 10.87
C ARG A 174 19.81 1.36 10.47
N ASP A 175 19.67 2.67 10.45
CA ASP A 175 18.38 3.35 10.36
C ASP A 175 17.92 3.58 8.91
N VAL A 176 18.82 3.49 7.93
CA VAL A 176 18.51 3.65 6.50
C VAL A 176 18.93 2.39 5.73
N VAL A 177 20.23 2.08 5.65
CA VAL A 177 20.73 1.02 4.75
C VAL A 177 20.15 -0.33 5.12
N ASP A 178 20.28 -0.77 6.37
CA ASP A 178 19.83 -2.08 6.83
C ASP A 178 18.30 -2.22 6.75
N LYS A 179 17.54 -1.12 6.94
CA LYS A 179 16.08 -1.11 6.74
C LYS A 179 15.69 -1.43 5.30
N PHE A 180 16.47 -1.05 4.29
CA PHE A 180 16.13 -1.29 2.89
C PHE A 180 16.93 -2.40 2.21
N THR A 181 17.97 -2.92 2.85
CA THR A 181 18.83 -3.98 2.29
C THR A 181 18.71 -5.31 3.03
N SER A 182 18.29 -5.32 4.30
CA SER A 182 18.02 -6.57 5.00
C SER A 182 16.79 -7.27 4.42
N LEU A 183 16.77 -8.60 4.49
CA LEU A 183 15.65 -9.40 3.97
C LEU A 183 14.31 -9.04 4.64
N THR A 184 14.32 -8.83 5.96
CA THR A 184 13.16 -8.37 6.73
C THR A 184 12.74 -6.96 6.33
N GLY A 185 13.72 -6.08 6.11
CA GLY A 185 13.51 -4.72 5.64
C GLY A 185 12.88 -4.64 4.25
N ILE A 186 13.44 -5.37 3.28
CA ILE A 186 12.89 -5.52 1.92
C ILE A 186 11.45 -6.02 1.98
N ARG A 187 11.16 -7.02 2.82
CA ARG A 187 9.79 -7.50 3.02
C ARG A 187 8.87 -6.40 3.57
N ASN A 188 9.27 -5.73 4.64
CA ASN A 188 8.41 -4.80 5.40
C ASN A 188 8.20 -3.45 4.71
N TYR A 189 9.18 -2.98 3.95
CA TYR A 189 9.18 -1.60 3.42
C TYR A 189 9.19 -1.52 1.90
N LEU A 190 9.36 -2.64 1.18
CA LEU A 190 9.32 -2.66 -0.28
C LEU A 190 8.30 -3.66 -0.80
N VAL A 191 8.59 -4.97 -0.68
CA VAL A 191 7.80 -6.01 -1.33
C VAL A 191 6.39 -6.10 -0.75
N GLY A 192 6.25 -6.21 0.57
CA GLY A 192 4.93 -6.35 1.22
C GLY A 192 4.00 -5.19 0.89
N PRO A 193 4.40 -3.93 1.18
CA PRO A 193 3.60 -2.76 0.83
C PRO A 193 3.28 -2.67 -0.66
N LEU A 194 4.26 -2.93 -1.54
CA LEU A 194 4.03 -2.86 -2.99
C LEU A 194 3.02 -3.91 -3.45
N THR A 195 3.17 -5.16 -3.02
CA THR A 195 2.26 -6.23 -3.43
C THR A 195 0.85 -6.01 -2.91
N GLU A 196 0.71 -5.53 -1.67
CA GLU A 196 -0.57 -5.19 -1.09
C GLU A 196 -1.25 -4.02 -1.83
N GLU A 197 -0.54 -2.92 -2.09
CA GLU A 197 -1.14 -1.79 -2.80
C GLU A 197 -1.52 -2.15 -4.26
N LEU A 198 -0.72 -2.99 -4.93
CA LEU A 198 -1.07 -3.50 -6.26
C LEU A 198 -2.34 -4.35 -6.23
N VAL A 199 -2.46 -5.30 -5.30
CA VAL A 199 -3.66 -6.14 -5.19
C VAL A 199 -4.87 -5.30 -4.78
N PHE A 200 -4.78 -4.60 -3.65
CA PHE A 200 -5.95 -4.00 -3.02
C PHE A 200 -6.37 -2.66 -3.61
N ARG A 201 -5.48 -1.95 -4.33
CA ARG A 201 -5.85 -0.72 -5.04
C ARG A 201 -6.02 -0.98 -6.53
N CYS A 202 -4.98 -1.48 -7.19
CA CYS A 202 -5.01 -1.61 -8.64
C CYS A 202 -6.01 -2.69 -9.10
N THR A 203 -6.01 -3.87 -8.48
CA THR A 203 -6.83 -5.01 -8.95
C THR A 203 -8.23 -5.09 -8.33
N ILE A 204 -8.47 -4.44 -7.19
CA ILE A 204 -9.79 -4.41 -6.55
C ILE A 204 -10.58 -3.16 -6.90
N LEU A 205 -9.99 -1.96 -6.80
CA LEU A 205 -10.75 -0.72 -7.03
C LEU A 205 -11.10 -0.55 -8.50
N THR A 206 -10.21 -0.93 -9.42
CA THR A 206 -10.43 -0.73 -10.87
C THR A 206 -11.67 -1.49 -11.37
N PRO A 207 -11.82 -2.81 -11.15
CA PRO A 207 -13.02 -3.51 -11.62
C PRO A 207 -14.30 -3.03 -10.94
N LEU A 208 -14.25 -2.69 -9.65
CA LEU A 208 -15.43 -2.20 -8.93
C LEU A 208 -15.87 -0.81 -9.41
N LEU A 209 -14.93 0.07 -9.78
CA LEU A 209 -15.23 1.34 -10.42
C LEU A 209 -15.98 1.10 -11.75
N PHE A 210 -15.45 0.22 -12.60
CA PHE A 210 -16.07 -0.10 -13.90
C PHE A 210 -17.36 -0.90 -13.79
N SER A 211 -17.69 -1.43 -12.61
CA SER A 211 -19.01 -2.01 -12.32
C SER A 211 -20.02 -1.02 -11.73
N GLY A 212 -19.68 0.28 -11.71
CA GLY A 212 -20.58 1.33 -11.23
C GLY A 212 -20.63 1.49 -9.71
N VAL A 213 -19.67 0.92 -8.96
CA VAL A 213 -19.61 1.15 -7.51
C VAL A 213 -19.20 2.59 -7.23
N SER A 214 -19.94 3.28 -6.38
CA SER A 214 -19.66 4.69 -6.05
C SER A 214 -18.32 4.85 -5.32
N ARG A 215 -17.66 5.98 -5.54
CA ARG A 215 -16.38 6.33 -4.91
C ARG A 215 -16.42 6.22 -3.39
N THR A 216 -17.52 6.64 -2.75
CA THR A 216 -17.71 6.51 -1.30
C THR A 216 -17.68 5.04 -0.86
N LYS A 217 -18.32 4.13 -1.59
CA LYS A 217 -18.27 2.69 -1.31
C LYS A 217 -16.89 2.11 -1.58
N LEU A 218 -16.21 2.55 -2.65
CA LEU A 218 -14.83 2.18 -2.93
C LEU A 218 -13.92 2.55 -1.75
N ILE A 219 -14.04 3.76 -1.21
CA ILE A 219 -13.24 4.21 -0.07
C ILE A 219 -13.60 3.45 1.20
N LEU A 220 -14.89 3.42 1.58
CA LEU A 220 -15.29 3.00 2.93
C LEU A 220 -15.50 1.48 3.08
N LEU A 221 -15.95 0.78 2.04
CA LEU A 221 -16.31 -0.65 2.14
C LEU A 221 -15.21 -1.59 1.65
N THR A 222 -14.51 -1.27 0.56
CA THR A 222 -13.54 -2.22 -0.02
C THR A 222 -12.31 -2.48 0.85
N PRO A 223 -11.91 -1.62 1.80
CA PRO A 223 -10.90 -2.00 2.79
C PRO A 223 -11.27 -3.22 3.64
N ALA A 224 -12.52 -3.67 3.64
CA ALA A 224 -12.88 -4.96 4.20
C ALA A 224 -12.09 -6.12 3.55
N PHE A 225 -11.86 -6.10 2.24
CA PHE A 225 -11.01 -7.11 1.57
C PHE A 225 -9.58 -7.10 2.13
N PHE A 226 -9.03 -5.90 2.33
CA PHE A 226 -7.69 -5.69 2.89
C PHE A 226 -7.60 -6.11 4.36
N ALA A 227 -8.58 -5.71 5.16
CA ALA A 227 -8.62 -6.00 6.59
C ALA A 227 -8.80 -7.51 6.84
N ILE A 228 -9.77 -8.16 6.19
CA ILE A 228 -10.02 -9.61 6.34
C ILE A 228 -8.78 -10.42 5.93
N ALA A 229 -8.04 -9.97 4.92
CA ALA A 229 -6.79 -10.61 4.53
C ALA A 229 -5.77 -10.71 5.67
N HIS A 230 -5.81 -9.80 6.66
CA HIS A 230 -4.93 -9.81 7.84
C HIS A 230 -5.44 -10.68 9.00
N ALA A 231 -6.68 -11.18 8.94
CA ALA A 231 -7.22 -12.06 9.97
C ALA A 231 -6.40 -13.36 10.13
N HIS A 232 -5.65 -13.76 9.10
CA HIS A 232 -4.72 -14.90 9.17
C HIS A 232 -3.61 -14.72 10.22
N HIS A 233 -3.30 -13.49 10.65
CA HIS A 233 -2.34 -13.27 11.74
C HIS A 233 -2.86 -13.79 13.09
N ALA A 234 -4.18 -13.73 13.34
CA ALA A 234 -4.80 -14.31 14.53
C ALA A 234 -4.46 -15.79 14.66
N TYR A 235 -4.56 -16.50 13.53
CA TYR A 235 -4.24 -17.92 13.43
C TYR A 235 -2.78 -18.20 13.75
N ASN A 236 -1.85 -17.37 13.24
CA ASN A 236 -0.42 -17.51 13.53
C ASN A 236 -0.12 -17.27 15.02
N VAL A 237 -0.75 -16.27 15.66
CA VAL A 237 -0.60 -16.01 17.10
C VAL A 237 -1.10 -17.20 17.93
N TRP A 238 -2.26 -17.74 17.58
CA TRP A 238 -2.81 -18.92 18.25
C TRP A 238 -1.91 -20.15 18.12
N LEU A 239 -1.36 -20.40 16.92
CA LEU A 239 -0.41 -21.48 16.70
C LEU A 239 0.88 -21.32 17.52
N GLN A 240 1.47 -20.12 17.52
CA GLN A 240 2.72 -19.84 18.23
C GLN A 240 2.55 -19.90 19.76
N GLY A 241 1.40 -19.46 20.27
CA GLY A 241 1.08 -19.52 21.70
C GLY A 241 0.61 -20.89 22.20
N GLY A 242 0.98 -21.98 21.52
CA GLY A 242 0.70 -23.35 21.94
C GLY A 242 -0.77 -23.74 21.88
N ARG A 243 -1.58 -23.06 21.04
CA ARG A 243 -3.02 -23.32 20.85
C ARG A 243 -3.86 -23.20 22.13
N THR A 244 -3.39 -22.42 23.10
CA THR A 244 -4.07 -22.23 24.38
C THR A 244 -5.24 -21.25 24.28
N LYS A 245 -6.16 -21.26 25.27
CA LYS A 245 -7.23 -20.26 25.38
C LYS A 245 -6.67 -18.83 25.50
N HIS A 246 -5.58 -18.67 26.24
CA HIS A 246 -4.89 -17.39 26.37
C HIS A 246 -4.36 -16.92 25.01
N ALA A 247 -3.66 -17.79 24.27
CA ALA A 247 -3.17 -17.47 22.92
C ALA A 247 -4.30 -17.18 21.93
N ALA A 248 -5.45 -17.84 22.05
CA ALA A 248 -6.63 -17.53 21.24
C ALA A 248 -7.16 -16.13 21.54
N LEU A 249 -7.27 -15.75 22.83
CA LEU A 249 -7.70 -14.42 23.24
C LEU A 249 -6.71 -13.34 22.79
N THR A 250 -5.40 -13.57 22.94
CA THR A 250 -4.35 -12.69 22.44
C THR A 250 -4.40 -12.57 20.92
N GLY A 251 -4.63 -13.68 20.21
CA GLY A 251 -4.79 -13.70 18.76
C GLY A 251 -6.00 -12.90 18.30
N LEU A 252 -7.13 -13.04 18.97
CA LEU A 252 -8.35 -12.27 18.70
C LEU A 252 -8.14 -10.77 18.93
N LEU A 253 -7.52 -10.38 20.04
CA LEU A 253 -7.21 -8.98 20.33
C LEU A 253 -6.27 -8.39 19.28
N THR A 254 -5.19 -9.11 18.96
CA THR A 254 -4.23 -8.72 17.92
C THR A 254 -4.92 -8.53 16.58
N ALA A 255 -5.76 -9.49 16.18
CA ALA A 255 -6.51 -9.42 14.93
C ALA A 255 -7.50 -8.27 14.91
N THR A 256 -8.19 -8.00 16.02
CA THR A 256 -9.15 -6.89 16.12
C THR A 256 -8.45 -5.54 15.98
N LEU A 257 -7.37 -5.33 16.74
CA LEU A 257 -6.56 -4.10 16.63
C LEU A 257 -6.00 -3.93 15.22
N GLN A 258 -5.50 -5.02 14.63
CA GLN A 258 -4.98 -4.99 13.28
C GLN A 258 -6.08 -4.72 12.25
N LEU A 259 -7.27 -5.31 12.38
CA LEU A 259 -8.43 -5.04 11.52
C LEU A 259 -8.84 -3.56 11.58
N CYS A 260 -8.91 -2.96 12.77
CA CYS A 260 -9.23 -1.55 12.93
C CYS A 260 -8.19 -0.64 12.27
N TYR A 261 -6.91 -0.84 12.60
CA TYR A 261 -5.82 -0.01 12.08
C TYR A 261 -5.65 -0.16 10.57
N THR A 262 -5.64 -1.40 10.06
CA THR A 262 -5.56 -1.67 8.60
C THR A 262 -6.80 -1.19 7.86
N GLY A 263 -7.98 -1.21 8.49
CA GLY A 263 -9.21 -0.65 7.93
C GLY A 263 -9.11 0.87 7.72
N VAL A 264 -8.69 1.60 8.76
CA VAL A 264 -8.48 3.06 8.69
C VAL A 264 -7.40 3.42 7.66
N PHE A 265 -6.27 2.70 7.67
CA PHE A 265 -5.24 2.88 6.66
C PHE A 265 -5.78 2.57 5.25
N GLY A 266 -6.58 1.52 5.09
CA GLY A 266 -7.22 1.18 3.83
C GLY A 266 -8.15 2.27 3.30
N TRP A 267 -8.90 2.97 4.17
CA TRP A 267 -9.69 4.15 3.76
C TRP A 267 -8.78 5.24 3.18
N TYR A 268 -7.68 5.54 3.87
CA TYR A 268 -6.73 6.56 3.44
C TYR A 268 -6.00 6.16 2.15
N ALA A 269 -5.52 4.93 2.03
CA ALA A 269 -4.84 4.43 0.85
C ALA A 269 -5.77 4.39 -0.38
N ASN A 270 -7.02 3.97 -0.20
CA ASN A 270 -8.04 4.05 -1.26
C ASN A 270 -8.29 5.50 -1.67
N PHE A 271 -8.43 6.42 -0.71
CA PHE A 271 -8.57 7.84 -1.00
C PHE A 271 -7.38 8.35 -1.83
N LEU A 272 -6.14 8.10 -1.39
CA LEU A 272 -4.94 8.50 -2.13
C LEU A 272 -4.93 7.95 -3.56
N PHE A 273 -5.22 6.65 -3.74
CA PHE A 273 -5.27 6.02 -5.06
C PHE A 273 -6.32 6.66 -5.97
N LEU A 274 -7.53 6.86 -5.47
CA LEU A 274 -8.60 7.48 -6.27
C LEU A 274 -8.29 8.95 -6.61
N ARG A 275 -7.62 9.68 -5.72
CA ARG A 275 -7.22 11.09 -5.95
C ARG A 275 -6.06 11.23 -6.92
N SER A 276 -5.09 10.32 -6.90
CA SER A 276 -3.87 10.40 -7.72
C SER A 276 -3.95 9.60 -9.03
N ALA A 277 -4.86 8.63 -9.12
CA ALA A 277 -4.86 7.55 -10.11
C ALA A 277 -3.54 6.77 -10.14
N SER A 278 -2.75 6.76 -9.06
CA SER A 278 -1.43 6.13 -9.02
C SER A 278 -1.23 5.30 -7.76
N VAL A 279 -0.69 4.09 -7.92
CA VAL A 279 -0.31 3.21 -6.80
C VAL A 279 0.87 3.76 -5.99
N VAL A 280 1.67 4.66 -6.57
CA VAL A 280 2.84 5.24 -5.89
C VAL A 280 2.44 6.05 -4.66
N ALA A 281 1.31 6.76 -4.75
CA ALA A 281 0.83 7.59 -3.66
C ALA A 281 0.50 6.78 -2.39
N PRO A 282 -0.40 5.77 -2.44
CA PRO A 282 -0.66 4.93 -1.29
C PRO A 282 0.54 4.04 -0.92
N PHE A 283 1.38 3.61 -1.88
CA PHE A 283 2.60 2.86 -1.57
C PHE A 283 3.56 3.66 -0.69
N GLY A 284 3.84 4.93 -1.03
CA GLY A 284 4.68 5.80 -0.21
C GLY A 284 4.11 5.99 1.20
N ALA A 285 2.80 6.25 1.31
CA ALA A 285 2.12 6.35 2.60
C ALA A 285 2.22 5.05 3.40
N HIS A 286 2.05 3.89 2.76
CA HIS A 286 2.18 2.57 3.38
C HIS A 286 3.59 2.38 3.97
N VAL A 287 4.63 2.62 3.17
CA VAL A 287 6.02 2.49 3.62
C VAL A 287 6.29 3.42 4.81
N TRP A 288 5.76 4.64 4.78
CA TRP A 288 5.88 5.58 5.89
C TRP A 288 5.19 5.08 7.17
N CYS A 289 3.95 4.59 7.06
CA CYS A 289 3.22 3.99 8.18
C CYS A 289 4.00 2.80 8.77
N ASN A 290 4.61 1.96 7.93
CA ASN A 290 5.41 0.82 8.40
C ASN A 290 6.70 1.28 9.09
N LEU A 291 7.33 2.35 8.62
CA LEU A 291 8.54 2.91 9.23
C LEU A 291 8.27 3.51 10.62
N MET A 292 7.13 4.18 10.78
CA MET A 292 6.74 4.81 12.05
C MET A 292 6.11 3.83 13.04
N GLY A 293 5.42 2.80 12.55
CA GLY A 293 4.63 1.89 13.38
C GLY A 293 3.37 2.54 13.95
N LEU A 294 2.68 1.87 14.86
CA LEU A 294 1.51 2.45 15.52
C LEU A 294 1.96 3.52 16.53
N PRO A 295 1.37 4.73 16.54
CA PRO A 295 1.68 5.74 17.55
C PRO A 295 1.38 5.23 18.97
N ASP A 296 2.35 5.40 19.88
CA ASP A 296 2.22 5.06 21.31
C ASP A 296 2.53 6.28 22.20
N PRO A 297 1.60 7.25 22.31
CA PRO A 297 1.79 8.43 23.14
C PRO A 297 1.89 8.08 24.63
N VAL A 298 1.26 6.99 25.08
CA VAL A 298 1.28 6.55 26.48
C VAL A 298 2.67 6.05 26.87
N GLY A 299 3.25 5.15 26.08
CA GLY A 299 4.63 4.70 26.30
C GLY A 299 5.65 5.83 26.11
N ALA A 300 5.40 6.78 25.22
CA ALA A 300 6.24 7.96 25.06
C ALA A 300 6.21 8.89 26.28
N GLU A 301 5.03 9.14 26.86
CA GLU A 301 4.88 9.91 28.09
C GLU A 301 5.63 9.28 29.26
N GLN A 302 5.59 7.95 29.41
CA GLN A 302 6.32 7.25 30.47
C GLN A 302 7.84 7.45 30.35
N ARG A 303 8.38 7.43 29.13
CA ARG A 303 9.81 7.65 28.86
C ARG A 303 10.23 9.11 29.00
N HIS A 304 9.34 10.04 28.67
CA HIS A 304 9.60 11.48 28.62
C HIS A 304 8.57 12.28 29.43
N ALA A 305 8.45 11.96 30.72
CA ALA A 305 7.40 12.51 31.60
C ALA A 305 7.39 14.06 31.67
N LYS A 306 8.56 14.69 31.51
CA LYS A 306 8.68 16.17 31.48
C LYS A 306 8.03 16.80 30.23
N SER A 307 7.89 16.04 29.15
CA SER A 307 7.34 16.50 27.87
C SER A 307 5.92 15.98 27.61
N LYS A 308 5.24 15.41 28.62
CA LYS A 308 3.93 14.75 28.46
C LYS A 308 2.91 15.59 27.67
N TRP A 309 2.75 16.86 28.05
CA TRP A 309 1.78 17.75 27.43
C TRP A 309 2.14 18.06 25.98
N LEU A 310 3.44 18.20 25.68
CA LEU A 310 3.93 18.41 24.32
C LEU A 310 3.72 17.16 23.47
N ILE A 311 3.98 15.96 23.98
CA ILE A 311 3.76 14.70 23.27
C ILE A 311 2.30 14.61 22.82
N TRP A 312 1.35 14.74 23.75
CA TRP A 312 -0.09 14.69 23.42
C TRP A 312 -0.52 15.82 22.48
N SER A 313 -0.03 17.05 22.72
CA SER A 313 -0.37 18.20 21.87
C SER A 313 0.12 18.01 20.44
N VAL A 314 1.34 17.51 20.24
CA VAL A 314 1.92 17.31 18.90
C VAL A 314 1.20 16.19 18.14
N HIS A 315 0.74 15.13 18.83
CA HIS A 315 -0.12 14.12 18.22
C HIS A 315 -1.45 14.74 17.74
N ALA A 316 -2.11 15.54 18.58
CA ALA A 316 -3.36 16.20 18.21
C ALA A 316 -3.16 17.20 17.05
N ILE A 317 -2.09 18.00 17.10
CA ILE A 317 -1.72 18.93 16.02
C ILE A 317 -1.50 18.16 14.71
N GLY A 318 -0.82 17.02 14.74
CA GLY A 318 -0.61 16.19 13.56
C GLY A 318 -1.91 15.75 12.89
N ILE A 319 -2.90 15.31 13.69
CA ILE A 319 -4.23 14.94 13.19
C ILE A 319 -4.95 16.15 12.58
N VAL A 320 -4.91 17.32 13.23
CA VAL A 320 -5.54 18.55 12.72
C VAL A 320 -4.88 19.01 11.42
N LEU A 321 -3.55 18.97 11.33
CA LEU A 321 -2.81 19.30 10.12
C LEU A 321 -3.15 18.33 8.98
N PHE A 322 -3.16 17.03 9.25
CA PHE A 322 -3.59 16.03 8.29
C PHE A 322 -4.99 16.32 7.76
N ALA A 323 -5.97 16.56 8.64
CA ALA A 323 -7.35 16.83 8.24
C ALA A 323 -7.47 18.10 7.38
N LYS A 324 -6.78 19.18 7.76
CA LYS A 324 -6.78 20.45 7.00
C LYS A 324 -6.08 20.32 5.64
N CYS A 325 -5.01 19.54 5.56
CA CYS A 325 -4.19 19.40 4.36
C CYS A 325 -4.63 18.24 3.44
N LEU A 326 -5.54 17.36 3.89
CA LEU A 326 -5.99 16.19 3.15
C LEU A 326 -6.48 16.52 1.74
N PHE A 327 -7.41 17.46 1.58
CA PHE A 327 -7.93 17.85 0.27
C PHE A 327 -6.99 18.78 -0.52
N PRO A 328 -6.35 19.80 0.10
CA PRO A 328 -5.40 20.66 -0.61
C PRO A 328 -4.22 19.90 -1.23
N LEU A 329 -3.55 19.03 -0.46
CA LEU A 329 -2.38 18.27 -0.92
C LEU A 329 -2.73 17.10 -1.85
N THR A 330 -4.01 16.75 -1.96
CA THR A 330 -4.49 15.73 -2.91
C THR A 330 -5.36 16.32 -4.01
N SER A 331 -5.30 17.64 -4.21
CA SER A 331 -6.09 18.33 -5.22
C SER A 331 -5.67 17.96 -6.65
N SER A 332 -6.57 18.18 -7.61
CA SER A 332 -6.26 17.99 -9.04
C SER A 332 -5.21 18.99 -9.54
N ALA A 333 -4.99 20.10 -8.83
CA ALA A 333 -3.88 21.02 -9.10
C ALA A 333 -2.53 20.39 -8.75
N VAL A 334 -2.47 19.53 -7.72
CA VAL A 334 -1.24 18.85 -7.28
C VAL A 334 -0.98 17.59 -8.09
N PHE A 335 -1.94 16.65 -8.17
CA PHE A 335 -1.72 15.38 -8.88
C PHE A 335 -2.01 15.43 -10.39
N GLY A 336 -2.71 16.47 -10.84
CA GLY A 336 -3.44 16.44 -12.11
C GLY A 336 -4.83 15.80 -11.94
N GLY A 337 -5.63 15.82 -13.01
CA GLY A 337 -6.89 15.08 -13.04
C GLY A 337 -6.68 13.58 -12.81
N SER A 338 -7.63 12.95 -12.12
CA SER A 338 -7.67 11.50 -11.91
C SER A 338 -8.87 10.93 -12.62
N LEU A 339 -8.70 9.80 -13.31
CA LEU A 339 -9.84 9.07 -13.89
C LEU A 339 -10.83 8.59 -12.81
N TYR A 340 -10.31 8.34 -11.62
CA TYR A 340 -11.06 7.80 -10.50
C TYR A 340 -11.80 8.87 -9.68
N TRP A 341 -11.56 10.16 -9.96
CA TRP A 341 -12.10 11.28 -9.19
C TRP A 341 -12.68 12.35 -10.09
#